data_AF-A0A937L2N2-F1
#
_entry.id   AF-A0A937L2N2-F1
#
_cell.length_a   1.000
_cell.length_b   1.000
_cell.length_c   1.000
_cell.angle_alpha   90.00
_cell.angle_beta   90.00
_cell.angle_gamma   90.00
#
_symmetry.space_group_name_H-M   'P 1'
#
loop_
_entity.id
_entity.type
_entity.pdbx_description
1 polymer ?
#
loop_
_entity_poly.entity_id
_entity_poly.type
_entity_poly.pdbx_seq_one_letter_code
_entity_poly.pdbx_strand_id
1 'polypeptide(L)'
;QQLTQNSHFFRQQMADAGFVLAGADHPIIPVMIGDEIKAADLAKRLQQDGIFVVAFSYPVVPKSQARIRTQISAAHTRTQLETAVRAFTQHGRELNIID
;
A
#
# COMPACT_ATOMS: atom_id res chain seq x y z
N GLN A 1 15.42 15.35 2.32
CA GLN A 1 16.03 14.08 2.79
C GLN A 1 15.01 13.16 3.44
N GLN A 2 14.23 13.59 4.45
CA GLN A 2 13.25 12.74 5.15
C GLN A 2 12.24 12.02 4.22
N LEU A 3 11.66 12.73 3.24
CA LEU A 3 10.70 12.15 2.29
C LEU A 3 11.27 10.94 1.55
N THR A 4 12.50 11.07 1.05
CA THR A 4 13.22 10.01 0.33
C THR A 4 13.47 8.81 1.23
N GLN A 5 13.94 9.03 2.46
CA GLN A 5 14.18 7.97 3.44
C GLN A 5 12.89 7.24 3.83
N ASN A 6 11.79 7.98 4.02
CA ASN A 6 10.47 7.41 4.32
C ASN A 6 9.96 6.57 3.14
N SER A 7 10.10 7.08 1.92
CA SER A 7 9.65 6.41 0.69
C SER A 7 10.43 5.13 0.45
N HIS A 8 11.76 5.17 0.59
CA HIS A 8 12.62 4.00 0.47
C HIS A 8 12.27 2.94 1.52
N PHE A 9 12.14 3.33 2.79
CA PHE A 9 11.76 2.40 3.84
C PHE A 9 10.41 1.72 3.57
N PHE A 10 9.37 2.49 3.27
CA PHE A 10 8.05 1.92 3.04
C PHE A 10 8.06 0.98 1.83
N ARG A 11 8.72 1.38 0.72
CA ARG A 11 8.87 0.53 -0.47
C ARG A 11 9.58 -0.77 -0.14
N GLN A 12 10.71 -0.72 0.55
CA GLN A 12 11.49 -1.90 0.91
C GLN A 12 10.67 -2.85 1.77
N GLN A 13 10.08 -2.36 2.86
CA GLN A 13 9.30 -3.17 3.78
C GLN A 13 8.07 -3.82 3.12
N MET A 14 7.38 -3.11 2.23
CA MET A 14 6.24 -3.65 1.49
C MET A 14 6.68 -4.72 0.48
N ALA A 15 7.81 -4.50 -0.20
CA ALA A 15 8.38 -5.49 -1.12
C ALA A 15 8.85 -6.75 -0.37
N ASP A 16 9.51 -6.58 0.79
CA ASP A 16 9.96 -7.68 1.65
C ASP A 16 8.77 -8.47 2.23
N ALA A 17 7.63 -7.81 2.44
CA ALA A 17 6.38 -8.47 2.83
C ALA A 17 5.71 -9.24 1.67
N GLY A 18 6.21 -9.14 0.44
CA GLY A 18 5.71 -9.87 -0.73
C GLY A 18 4.79 -9.07 -1.65
N PHE A 19 4.53 -7.79 -1.37
CA PHE A 19 3.66 -6.99 -2.24
C PHE A 19 4.36 -6.61 -3.56
N VAL A 20 3.59 -6.68 -4.66
CA VAL A 20 4.01 -6.15 -5.95
C VAL A 20 3.81 -4.63 -5.97
N LEU A 21 4.88 -3.88 -6.22
CA LEU A 21 4.87 -2.42 -6.26
C LEU A 21 5.19 -1.89 -7.66
N ALA A 22 4.49 -0.84 -8.09
CA ALA A 22 4.79 -0.17 -9.36
C ALA A 22 5.70 1.06 -9.19
N GLY A 23 6.33 1.49 -10.29
CA GLY A 23 7.23 2.64 -10.33
C GLY A 23 8.52 2.43 -9.52
N ALA A 24 9.35 3.46 -9.46
CA ALA A 24 10.59 3.50 -8.68
C ALA A 24 10.90 4.96 -8.29
N ASP A 25 11.71 5.15 -7.25
CA ASP A 25 12.30 6.46 -6.87
C ASP A 25 11.33 7.64 -6.74
N HIS A 26 10.08 7.36 -6.35
CA HIS A 26 9.03 8.37 -6.20
C HIS A 26 8.21 8.15 -4.91
N PRO A 27 7.75 9.21 -4.23
CA PRO A 27 6.92 9.09 -3.01
C PRO A 27 5.54 8.47 -3.22
N ILE A 28 5.10 8.35 -4.48
CA ILE A 28 3.91 7.59 -4.84
C ILE A 28 4.32 6.13 -5.03
N ILE A 29 3.78 5.23 -4.20
CA ILE A 29 4.11 3.81 -4.21
C ILE A 29 2.81 3.02 -4.43
N PRO A 30 2.45 2.72 -5.69
CA PRO A 30 1.25 1.94 -5.97
C PRO A 30 1.47 0.47 -5.57
N VAL A 31 0.62 -0.03 -4.68
CA VAL A 31 0.54 -1.43 -4.26
C VAL A 31 -0.44 -2.13 -5.19
N MET A 32 0.06 -3.06 -6.01
CA MET A 32 -0.71 -3.74 -7.03
C MET A 32 -1.51 -4.88 -6.40
N ILE A 33 -2.84 -4.84 -6.54
CA ILE A 33 -3.76 -5.84 -5.97
C ILE A 33 -4.41 -6.67 -7.09
N GLY A 34 -4.61 -6.06 -8.27
CA GLY A 34 -5.24 -6.67 -9.43
C GLY A 34 -6.76 -6.75 -9.30
N ASP A 35 -7.23 -7.48 -8.30
CA ASP A 35 -8.65 -7.69 -8.01
C ASP A 35 -9.30 -6.47 -7.32
N GLU A 36 -10.42 -6.01 -7.88
CA GLU A 36 -11.12 -4.80 -7.45
C GLU A 36 -11.79 -4.96 -6.08
N ILE A 37 -12.34 -6.15 -5.80
CA ILE A 37 -13.04 -6.44 -4.55
C ILE A 37 -12.01 -6.56 -3.42
N LYS A 38 -10.91 -7.27 -3.65
CA LYS A 38 -9.81 -7.37 -2.68
C LYS A 38 -9.19 -6.00 -2.39
N ALA A 39 -9.02 -5.14 -3.40
CA ALA A 39 -8.50 -3.80 -3.19
C ALA A 39 -9.42 -2.95 -2.31
N ALA A 40 -10.73 -3.00 -2.56
CA ALA A 40 -11.72 -2.30 -1.74
C ALA A 40 -11.79 -2.85 -0.30
N ASP A 41 -11.77 -4.18 -0.11
CA ASP A 41 -11.81 -4.77 1.22
C ASP A 41 -10.53 -4.48 2.02
N LEU A 42 -9.36 -4.54 1.38
CA LEU A 42 -8.10 -4.16 2.01
C LEU A 42 -8.12 -2.70 2.48
N ALA A 43 -8.59 -1.77 1.64
CA ALA A 43 -8.69 -0.36 2.00
C ALA A 43 -9.66 -0.14 3.19
N LYS A 44 -10.78 -0.87 3.23
CA LYS A 44 -11.74 -0.82 4.33
C LYS A 44 -11.13 -1.32 5.64
N ARG A 45 -10.41 -2.44 5.62
CA ARG A 45 -9.75 -3.00 6.82
C ARG A 45 -8.66 -2.08 7.34
N LEU A 46 -7.82 -1.55 6.45
CA LEU A 46 -6.82 -0.54 6.81
C LEU A 46 -7.45 0.70 7.43
N GLN A 47 -8.61 1.14 6.92
CA GLN A 47 -9.33 2.26 7.52
C GLN A 47 -9.83 1.95 8.94
N GLN A 48 -10.26 0.72 9.22
CA GLN A 48 -10.65 0.27 10.57
C GLN A 48 -9.47 0.26 11.54
N ASP A 49 -8.26 0.01 11.03
CA ASP A 49 -6.99 0.11 11.76
C ASP A 49 -6.47 1.56 11.87
N GLY A 50 -7.24 2.54 11.42
CA GLY A 50 -6.87 3.96 11.46
C GLY A 50 -5.92 4.41 10.34
N ILE A 51 -5.70 3.58 9.32
CA ILE A 51 -4.85 3.85 8.16
C ILE A 51 -5.74 4.20 6.97
N PHE A 52 -5.85 5.50 6.69
CA PHE A 52 -6.65 5.97 5.57
C PHE A 52 -5.92 5.80 4.23
N VAL A 53 -6.45 4.93 3.37
CA VAL A 53 -5.99 4.73 1.99
C VAL A 53 -7.19 4.60 1.04
N VAL A 54 -6.95 4.81 -0.25
CA VAL A 54 -7.97 4.71 -1.29
C VAL A 54 -7.57 3.65 -2.30
N ALA A 55 -8.49 2.72 -2.58
CA ALA A 55 -8.38 1.76 -3.67
C ALA A 55 -8.79 2.41 -5.00
N PHE A 56 -8.02 2.16 -6.05
CA PHE A 56 -8.29 2.56 -7.42
C PHE A 56 -8.62 1.32 -8.25
N SER A 57 -9.78 1.33 -8.89
CA SER A 57 -10.27 0.29 -9.81
C SER A 57 -10.79 0.93 -11.10
N TYR A 58 -11.35 0.14 -12.02
CA TYR A 58 -12.00 0.68 -13.22
C TYR A 58 -13.11 1.69 -12.87
N PRO A 59 -13.26 2.81 -13.61
CA PRO A 59 -12.55 3.21 -14.84
C PRO A 59 -11.25 3.99 -14.61
N VAL A 60 -10.84 4.22 -13.36
CA VAL A 60 -9.65 5.03 -13.05
C VAL A 60 -8.35 4.32 -13.44
N VAL A 61 -8.33 2.99 -13.36
CA VAL A 61 -7.27 2.13 -13.86
C VAL A 61 -7.86 1.02 -14.75
N PRO A 62 -7.06 0.38 -15.63
CA PRO A 62 -7.55 -0.76 -16.40
C PRO A 62 -8.11 -1.87 -15.52
N LYS A 63 -9.06 -2.64 -16.05
CA LYS A 63 -9.60 -3.83 -15.39
C LYS A 63 -8.47 -4.78 -14.99
N SER A 64 -8.66 -5.48 -13.87
CA SER A 64 -7.68 -6.41 -13.30
C SER A 64 -6.33 -5.76 -12.92
N GLN A 65 -6.27 -4.43 -12.83
CA GLN A 65 -5.10 -3.68 -12.35
C GLN A 65 -5.45 -2.77 -11.16
N ALA A 66 -6.40 -3.22 -10.33
CA ALA A 66 -6.76 -2.51 -9.12
C ALA A 66 -5.53 -2.33 -8.23
N ARG A 67 -5.41 -1.16 -7.60
CA ARG A 67 -4.24 -0.81 -6.80
C ARG A 67 -4.58 0.15 -5.69
N ILE A 68 -3.82 0.13 -4.61
CA ILE A 68 -3.84 1.18 -3.59
C ILE A 68 -2.66 2.10 -3.86
N ARG A 69 -2.93 3.38 -4.13
CA ARG A 69 -1.87 4.37 -4.41
C ARG A 69 -1.46 5.06 -3.12
N THR A 70 -0.46 4.52 -2.41
CA THR A 70 0.06 5.19 -1.22
C THR A 70 0.92 6.39 -1.62
N GLN A 71 0.90 7.42 -0.77
CA GLN A 71 1.63 8.67 -0.99
C GLN A 71 2.38 9.00 0.30
N ILE A 72 3.70 8.86 0.26
CA ILE A 72 4.54 9.06 1.43
C ILE A 72 4.77 10.55 1.63
N SER A 73 4.71 10.99 2.89
CA SER A 73 4.98 12.35 3.32
C SER A 73 6.29 12.43 4.11
N ALA A 74 6.95 13.59 4.07
CA ALA A 74 8.05 13.90 4.97
C ALA A 74 7.60 13.96 6.43
N ALA A 75 6.31 14.22 6.68
CA ALA A 75 5.72 14.29 8.01
C ALA A 75 5.44 12.91 8.65
N HIS A 76 5.50 11.82 7.87
CA HIS A 76 5.33 10.49 8.45
C HIS A 76 6.50 10.14 9.36
N THR A 77 6.18 9.62 10.54
CA THR A 77 7.18 9.04 11.45
C THR A 77 7.50 7.60 11.05
N ARG A 78 8.66 7.09 11.49
CA ARG A 78 9.04 5.69 11.26
C ARG A 78 7.97 4.73 11.80
N THR A 79 7.47 4.96 13.01
CA THR A 79 6.43 4.14 13.66
C THR A 79 5.11 4.14 12.92
N GLN A 80 4.70 5.25 12.30
CA GLN A 80 3.50 5.30 11.45
C GLN A 80 3.69 4.42 10.21
N LEU A 81 4.86 4.46 9.57
CA LEU A 81 5.16 3.63 8.41
C LEU A 81 5.22 2.14 8.78
N GLU A 82 5.84 1.80 9.91
CA GLU A 82 5.86 0.41 10.43
C GLU A 82 4.46 -0.11 10.74
N THR A 83 3.62 0.74 11.35
CA THR A 83 2.22 0.40 11.63
C THR A 83 1.44 0.17 10.35
N ALA A 84 1.63 1.02 9.34
CA ALA A 84 1.03 0.84 8.03
C ALA A 84 1.48 -0.47 7.38
N VAL A 85 2.78 -0.73 7.30
CA VAL A 85 3.34 -1.97 6.74
C VAL A 85 2.76 -3.21 7.44
N ARG A 86 2.69 -3.21 8.77
CA ARG A 86 2.16 -4.32 9.55
C ARG A 86 0.69 -4.60 9.21
N ALA A 87 -0.15 -3.56 9.17
CA ALA A 87 -1.57 -3.71 8.84
C ALA A 87 -1.77 -4.16 7.38
N PHE A 88 -1.01 -3.59 6.45
CA PHE A 88 -1.00 -4.05 5.06
C PHE A 88 -0.63 -5.53 4.97
N THR A 89 0.43 -5.96 5.65
CA THR A 89 0.90 -7.34 5.62
C THR A 89 -0.13 -8.29 6.20
N GLN A 90 -0.72 -7.95 7.35
CA GLN A 90 -1.75 -8.76 8.00
C GLN A 90 -2.96 -8.98 7.09
N HIS A 91 -3.59 -7.90 6.63
CA HIS A 91 -4.78 -8.02 5.79
C HIS A 91 -4.47 -8.51 4.37
N GLY A 92 -3.27 -8.24 3.87
CA GLY A 92 -2.77 -8.79 2.61
C GLY A 92 -2.78 -10.32 2.61
N ARG A 93 -2.35 -10.94 3.72
CA ARG A 93 -2.41 -12.40 3.91
C ARG A 93 -3.83 -12.90 4.08
N GLU A 94 -4.63 -12.27 4.95
CA GLU A 94 -6.04 -12.64 5.15
C GLU A 94 -6.85 -12.65 3.85
N LEU A 95 -6.52 -11.74 2.92
CA LEU A 95 -7.17 -11.62 1.61
C LEU A 95 -6.49 -12.42 0.50
N ASN A 96 -5.44 -13.18 0.80
CA ASN A 96 -4.63 -13.92 -0.16
C ASN A 96 -4.16 -13.02 -1.32
N ILE A 97 -3.58 -11.87 -0.98
CA ILE A 97 -2.92 -10.94 -1.90
C ILE A 97 -1.40 -11.23 -1.91
N ILE A 98 -0.87 -11.63 -0.74
CA ILE A 98 0.50 -12.05 -0.50
C ILE A 98 0.47 -13.32 0.38
N ASP A 99 1.58 -14.05 0.44
CA ASP A 99 1.75 -15.28 1.22
C ASP A 99 2.02 -15.05 2.73
#